data_AF-A0A2H6N4R8-F1
#
_entry.id   AF-A0A2H6N4R8-F1
#
_cell.length_a   1.000
_cell.length_b   1.000
_cell.length_c   1.000
_cell.angle_alpha   90.00
_cell.angle_beta   90.00
_cell.angle_gamma   90.00
#
_symmetry.space_group_name_H-M   'P 1'
#
loop_
_entity.id
_entity.type
_entity.pdbx_description
1 polymer ?
#
loop_
_entity_poly.entity_id
_entity_poly.type
_entity_poly.pdbx_seq_one_letter_code
_entity_poly.pdbx_strand_id
1 'polypeptide(L)'
;YQILQNCSQHLSKNSYIFLHHEAKNRCTEAQIKMRNSHFQHCKCHQHAQKKEEQCLQIYRAVHSTFTQDDFHLEVLPHRDAANKEAVKTKYNKLATRFSGSHRTKGSPNACLFAANVCQLDHKCMRQRSQYAQACSTGYPCDQRVCHRSL
;
A
#
# COMPACT_ATOMS: atom_id res chain seq x y z
N TYR A 1 -20.12 -9.75 -8.94
CA TYR A 1 -18.96 -8.87 -9.23
C TYR A 1 -19.29 -7.72 -10.17
N GLN A 2 -19.74 -7.95 -11.41
CA GLN A 2 -20.06 -6.86 -12.38
C GLN A 2 -21.01 -5.79 -11.80
N ILE A 3 -22.00 -6.19 -11.01
CA ILE A 3 -22.92 -5.27 -10.31
C ILE A 3 -22.13 -4.33 -9.37
N LEU A 4 -21.22 -4.85 -8.54
CA LEU A 4 -20.39 -4.04 -7.65
C LEU A 4 -19.41 -3.14 -8.39
N GLN A 5 -18.89 -3.59 -9.54
CA GLN A 5 -18.02 -2.78 -10.39
C GLN A 5 -18.75 -1.56 -10.95
N ASN A 6 -20.01 -1.73 -11.36
CA ASN A 6 -20.85 -0.62 -11.77
C ASN A 6 -21.13 0.32 -10.59
N CYS A 7 -21.43 -0.25 -9.41
CA CYS A 7 -21.65 0.54 -8.20
C CYS A 7 -20.41 1.38 -7.82
N SER A 8 -19.19 0.84 -7.95
CA SER A 8 -17.96 1.54 -7.58
C SER A 8 -17.54 2.64 -8.56
N GLN A 9 -17.86 2.49 -9.86
CA GLN A 9 -17.63 3.55 -10.85
C GLN A 9 -18.47 4.79 -10.59
N HIS A 10 -19.70 4.63 -10.08
CA HIS A 10 -20.58 5.74 -9.69
C HIS A 10 -20.13 6.46 -8.40
N LEU A 11 -19.36 5.80 -7.52
CA LEU A 11 -18.79 6.42 -6.32
C LEU A 11 -17.70 7.46 -6.64
N SER A 12 -16.93 7.28 -7.71
CA SER A 12 -15.85 8.21 -8.08
C SER A 12 -16.32 9.53 -8.69
N LYS A 13 -17.57 9.59 -9.18
CA LYS A 13 -18.10 10.70 -9.98
C LYS A 13 -18.98 11.69 -9.20
N ASN A 14 -19.03 11.62 -7.88
CA ASN A 14 -19.87 12.52 -7.06
C ASN A 14 -21.36 12.54 -7.51
N SER A 15 -21.87 11.46 -8.10
CA SER A 15 -23.28 11.35 -8.51
C SER A 15 -24.14 10.74 -7.41
N TYR A 16 -23.84 11.05 -6.14
CA TYR A 16 -24.58 10.55 -4.98
C TYR A 16 -26.03 11.07 -4.92
N ILE A 17 -26.37 12.07 -5.74
CA ILE A 17 -27.68 12.74 -5.68
C ILE A 17 -28.76 11.96 -6.45
N PHE A 18 -28.42 11.01 -7.33
CA PHE A 18 -29.41 10.36 -8.22
C PHE A 18 -29.31 8.83 -8.33
N LEU A 19 -28.67 8.13 -7.38
CA LEU A 19 -28.90 6.69 -7.28
C LEU A 19 -30.30 6.48 -6.72
N HIS A 20 -31.26 6.19 -7.60
CA HIS A 20 -32.60 5.70 -7.26
C HIS A 20 -32.47 4.71 -6.10
N HIS A 21 -33.34 4.80 -5.09
CA HIS A 21 -33.33 3.93 -3.90
C HIS A 21 -33.16 2.44 -4.25
N GLU A 22 -33.73 2.03 -5.37
CA GLU A 22 -33.58 0.69 -5.95
C GLU A 22 -32.13 0.35 -6.36
N ALA A 23 -31.40 1.27 -6.99
CA ALA A 23 -30.00 1.09 -7.37
C ALA A 23 -29.10 0.95 -6.13
N LYS A 24 -29.36 1.74 -5.07
CA LYS A 24 -28.68 1.60 -3.77
C LYS A 24 -28.92 0.22 -3.18
N ASN A 25 -30.17 -0.24 -3.13
CA ASN A 25 -30.51 -1.55 -2.57
C ASN A 25 -29.85 -2.69 -3.35
N ARG A 26 -29.83 -2.61 -4.69
CA ARG A 26 -29.15 -3.61 -5.54
C ARG A 26 -27.64 -3.66 -5.29
N CYS A 27 -26.99 -2.52 -5.05
CA CYS A 27 -25.57 -2.46 -4.70
C CYS A 27 -25.30 -3.09 -3.32
N THR A 28 -26.10 -2.74 -2.31
CA THR A 28 -25.98 -3.29 -0.96
C THR A 28 -26.22 -4.81 -0.93
N GLU A 29 -27.24 -5.30 -1.64
CA GLU A 29 -27.53 -6.73 -1.72
C GLU A 29 -26.40 -7.50 -2.44
N ALA A 30 -25.86 -6.95 -3.53
CA ALA A 30 -24.72 -7.53 -4.22
C ALA A 30 -23.46 -7.57 -3.35
N GLN A 31 -23.27 -6.57 -2.49
CA GLN A 31 -22.15 -6.50 -1.55
C GLN A 31 -22.28 -7.58 -0.47
N ILE A 32 -23.47 -7.71 0.15
CA ILE A 32 -23.75 -8.74 1.17
C ILE A 32 -23.52 -10.14 0.58
N LYS A 33 -24.04 -10.40 -0.62
CA LYS A 33 -23.83 -11.69 -1.31
C LYS A 33 -22.36 -11.99 -1.56
N MET A 34 -21.56 -10.99 -1.97
CA MET A 34 -20.12 -11.20 -2.15
C MET A 34 -19.38 -11.38 -0.82
N ARG A 35 -19.73 -10.60 0.21
CA ARG A 35 -19.13 -10.74 1.55
C ARG A 35 -19.44 -12.10 2.19
N ASN A 36 -20.62 -12.65 1.96
CA ASN A 36 -21.02 -13.98 2.45
C ASN A 36 -20.45 -15.15 1.63
N SER A 37 -19.65 -14.87 0.60
CA SER A 37 -19.00 -15.88 -0.23
C SER A 37 -17.51 -16.03 0.14
N HIS A 38 -16.72 -16.68 -0.72
CA HIS A 38 -15.27 -16.84 -0.54
C HIS A 38 -14.50 -15.52 -0.35
N PHE A 39 -15.09 -14.36 -0.63
CA PHE A 39 -14.47 -13.05 -0.42
C PHE A 39 -14.50 -12.56 1.03
N GLN A 40 -15.22 -13.22 1.95
CA GLN A 40 -15.31 -12.82 3.37
C GLN A 40 -13.94 -12.61 4.03
N HIS A 41 -12.97 -13.46 3.67
CA HIS A 41 -11.61 -13.48 4.23
C HIS A 41 -10.56 -13.17 3.17
N CYS A 42 -10.94 -12.49 2.08
CA CYS A 42 -10.02 -12.15 1.00
C CYS A 42 -8.88 -11.25 1.52
N LYS A 43 -7.64 -11.62 1.19
CA LYS A 43 -6.44 -10.82 1.47
C LYS A 43 -5.67 -10.60 0.18
N CYS A 44 -5.21 -9.38 -0.03
CA CYS A 44 -4.35 -9.04 -1.15
C CYS A 44 -2.89 -9.17 -0.72
N HIS A 45 -2.06 -9.85 -1.51
CA HIS A 45 -0.62 -9.95 -1.28
C HIS A 45 0.14 -8.93 -2.13
N GLN A 46 1.11 -8.26 -1.50
CA GLN A 46 1.88 -7.14 -2.07
C GLN A 46 2.91 -7.54 -3.15
N HIS A 47 3.04 -8.84 -3.44
CA HIS A 47 4.15 -9.36 -4.26
C HIS A 47 3.89 -9.38 -5.77
N ALA A 48 2.67 -9.06 -6.21
CA ALA A 48 2.29 -9.13 -7.62
C ALA A 48 1.69 -7.80 -8.08
N GLN A 49 2.51 -6.79 -8.38
CA GLN A 49 2.07 -5.41 -8.70
C GLN A 49 0.83 -5.31 -9.61
N LYS A 50 0.75 -6.11 -10.68
CA LYS A 50 -0.40 -6.08 -11.62
C LYS A 50 -1.66 -6.75 -11.06
N LYS A 51 -1.52 -7.76 -10.21
CA LYS A 51 -2.64 -8.46 -9.55
C LYS A 51 -3.04 -7.80 -8.23
N GLU A 52 -2.12 -7.05 -7.62
CA GLU A 52 -2.32 -6.31 -6.38
C GLU A 52 -3.36 -5.20 -6.59
N GLU A 53 -3.22 -4.40 -7.64
CA GLU A 53 -4.19 -3.34 -7.95
C GLU A 53 -5.59 -3.92 -8.21
N GLN A 54 -5.68 -4.98 -9.01
CA GLN A 54 -6.94 -5.66 -9.28
C GLN A 54 -7.55 -6.27 -8.00
N CYS A 55 -6.73 -6.89 -7.16
CA CYS A 55 -7.18 -7.44 -5.87
C CYS A 55 -7.69 -6.32 -4.96
N LEU A 56 -6.97 -5.20 -4.86
CA LEU A 56 -7.37 -4.04 -4.08
C LEU A 56 -8.66 -3.42 -4.58
N GLN A 57 -8.87 -3.37 -5.90
CA GLN A 57 -10.14 -2.90 -6.48
C GLN A 57 -11.30 -3.82 -6.08
N ILE A 58 -11.13 -5.15 -6.16
CA ILE A 58 -12.15 -6.12 -5.74
C ILE A 58 -12.43 -6.00 -4.24
N TYR A 59 -11.38 -5.95 -3.43
CA TYR A 59 -11.49 -5.84 -1.97
C TYR A 59 -12.26 -4.58 -1.57
N ARG A 60 -11.90 -3.41 -2.11
CA ARG A 60 -12.61 -2.16 -1.84
C ARG A 60 -14.08 -2.24 -2.29
N ALA A 61 -14.38 -2.84 -3.44
CA ALA A 61 -15.76 -2.97 -3.91
C ALA A 61 -16.63 -3.89 -3.02
N VAL A 62 -16.02 -4.88 -2.35
CA VAL A 62 -16.71 -5.80 -1.43
C VAL A 62 -16.82 -5.22 -0.02
N HIS A 63 -15.82 -4.46 0.43
CA HIS A 63 -15.71 -3.95 1.80
C HIS A 63 -16.07 -2.47 1.96
N SER A 64 -16.32 -1.71 0.89
CA SER A 64 -16.74 -0.30 0.98
C SER A 64 -18.06 -0.20 1.75
N THR A 65 -18.04 0.40 2.93
CA THR A 65 -19.27 0.73 3.67
C THR A 65 -20.07 1.76 2.86
N PHE A 66 -21.26 1.37 2.36
CA PHE A 66 -22.19 2.28 1.68
C PHE A 66 -22.86 3.28 2.63
N THR A 67 -22.49 3.27 3.91
CA THR A 67 -22.97 4.20 4.92
C THR A 67 -22.15 5.47 4.86
N GLN A 68 -22.80 6.51 4.35
CA GLN A 68 -22.52 7.89 4.71
C GLN A 68 -22.29 7.92 6.23
N ASP A 69 -21.13 8.40 6.65
CA ASP A 69 -20.74 8.67 8.05
C ASP A 69 -19.90 7.61 8.80
N ASP A 70 -19.00 6.89 8.12
CA ASP A 70 -17.81 6.43 8.85
C ASP A 70 -16.55 6.42 7.99
N PHE A 71 -15.67 7.39 8.26
CA PHE A 71 -14.26 7.36 7.88
C PHE A 71 -13.52 6.30 8.71
N HIS A 72 -14.06 5.09 8.76
CA HIS A 72 -13.29 3.97 9.20
C HIS A 72 -12.20 3.74 8.15
N LEU A 73 -10.98 4.09 8.57
CA LEU A 73 -9.74 3.43 8.18
C LEU A 73 -9.95 1.90 8.35
N GLU A 74 -10.76 1.27 7.50
CA GLU A 74 -10.78 -0.18 7.38
C GLU A 74 -9.40 -0.53 6.88
N VAL A 75 -8.62 -1.01 7.84
CA VAL A 75 -7.31 -1.62 7.74
C VAL A 75 -7.10 -2.17 6.34
N LEU A 76 -6.32 -1.46 5.53
CA LEU A 76 -5.82 -2.04 4.28
C LEU A 76 -5.25 -3.42 4.64
N PRO A 77 -5.64 -4.52 3.95
CA PRO A 77 -5.12 -5.87 4.20
C PRO A 77 -3.63 -6.05 3.94
N HIS A 78 -2.88 -4.95 3.88
CA HIS A 78 -1.47 -4.93 3.59
C HIS A 78 -0.71 -4.61 4.85
N ARG A 79 -0.45 -5.67 5.60
CA ARG A 79 0.80 -5.83 6.34
C ARG A 79 0.87 -7.25 6.86
N ASP A 80 1.31 -8.18 6.01
CA ASP A 80 1.76 -9.50 6.43
C ASP A 80 2.79 -9.29 7.57
N ALA A 81 2.38 -9.56 8.81
CA ALA A 81 3.20 -9.31 10.01
C ALA A 81 4.50 -10.12 9.97
N ALA A 82 4.47 -11.30 9.35
CA ALA A 82 5.64 -12.15 9.12
C ALA A 82 6.71 -11.48 8.23
N ASN A 83 6.31 -10.69 7.23
CA ASN A 83 7.26 -9.98 6.37
C ASN A 83 7.93 -8.82 7.12
N LYS A 84 7.18 -8.10 7.99
CA LYS A 84 7.78 -7.06 8.85
C LYS A 84 8.88 -7.61 9.74
N GLU A 85 8.64 -8.77 10.36
CA GLU A 85 9.58 -9.35 11.31
C GLU A 85 10.85 -9.85 10.60
N ALA A 86 10.70 -10.44 9.41
CA ALA A 86 11.83 -10.83 8.58
C ALA A 86 12.67 -9.61 8.11
N VAL A 87 12.01 -8.53 7.68
CA VAL A 87 12.67 -7.28 7.27
C VAL A 87 13.38 -6.61 8.45
N LYS A 88 12.71 -6.54 9.61
CA LYS A 88 13.28 -6.00 10.86
C LYS A 88 14.50 -6.80 11.31
N THR A 89 14.42 -8.13 11.25
CA THR A 89 15.54 -9.03 11.57
C THR A 89 16.73 -8.81 10.62
N LYS A 90 16.49 -8.66 9.32
CA LYS A 90 17.54 -8.38 8.33
C LYS A 90 18.21 -7.03 8.60
N TYR A 91 17.42 -5.99 8.89
CA TYR A 91 17.92 -4.67 9.25
C TYR A 91 18.80 -4.72 10.50
N ASN A 92 18.32 -5.37 11.57
CA ASN A 92 19.06 -5.49 12.82
C ASN A 92 20.42 -6.19 12.62
N LYS A 93 20.48 -7.25 11.80
CA LYS A 93 21.74 -7.93 11.46
C LYS A 93 22.73 -7.00 10.75
N LEU A 94 22.24 -6.17 9.82
CA LEU A 94 23.07 -5.20 9.09
C LEU A 94 23.53 -4.06 10.00
N ALA A 95 22.66 -3.57 10.87
CA ALA A 95 22.99 -2.55 11.87
C ALA A 95 24.08 -3.04 12.82
N THR A 96 23.97 -4.27 13.33
CA THR A 96 25.01 -4.88 14.17
C THR A 96 26.33 -5.06 13.43
N ARG A 97 26.29 -5.48 12.14
CA ARG A 97 27.49 -5.58 11.31
C ARG A 97 28.17 -4.22 11.12
N PHE A 98 27.41 -3.18 10.83
CA PHE A 98 27.93 -1.82 10.67
C PHE A 98 28.59 -1.33 11.97
N SER A 99 27.89 -1.43 13.11
CA SER A 99 28.43 -1.07 14.42
C SER A 99 29.63 -1.92 14.87
N GLY A 100 29.70 -3.19 14.48
CA GLY A 100 30.83 -4.07 14.79
C GLY A 100 32.08 -3.80 13.93
N SER A 101 31.89 -3.36 12.68
CA SER A 101 32.97 -2.99 11.76
C SER A 101 33.52 -1.59 12.04
N HIS A 102 32.66 -0.65 12.44
CA HIS A 102 33.06 0.69 12.85
C HIS A 102 33.38 0.70 14.34
N ARG A 103 34.67 0.52 14.69
CA ARG A 103 35.23 0.79 16.03
C ARG A 103 35.19 2.29 16.41
N THR A 104 34.41 3.09 15.71
CA THR A 104 34.25 4.53 15.95
C THR A 104 33.01 4.74 16.81
N LYS A 105 33.23 5.29 18.02
CA LYS A 105 32.19 5.86 18.90
C LYS A 105 31.06 6.47 18.06
N GLY A 106 29.84 6.05 18.38
CA GLY A 106 28.66 6.09 17.52
C GLY A 106 28.48 7.36 16.69
N SER A 107 28.00 7.18 15.46
CA SER A 107 27.48 8.31 14.70
C SER A 107 26.35 8.97 15.53
N PRO A 108 26.48 10.24 15.93
CA PRO A 108 25.46 10.87 16.80
C PRO A 108 24.12 11.05 16.07
N ASN A 109 24.11 10.99 14.74
CA ASN A 109 22.91 11.15 13.93
C ASN A 109 22.33 9.79 13.51
N ALA A 110 21.14 9.47 14.02
CA ALA A 110 20.39 8.26 13.67
C ALA A 110 20.08 8.16 12.16
N CYS A 111 19.88 9.29 11.47
CA CYS A 111 19.64 9.32 10.02
C CYS A 111 20.89 8.90 9.24
N LEU A 112 22.07 9.37 9.66
CA LEU A 112 23.34 8.99 9.04
C LEU A 112 23.63 7.50 9.26
N PHE A 113 23.37 7.00 10.47
CA PHE A 113 23.47 5.56 10.77
C PHE A 113 22.58 4.74 9.84
N ALA A 114 21.30 5.08 9.71
CA ALA A 114 20.37 4.38 8.84
C ALA A 114 20.78 4.44 7.36
N ALA A 115 21.30 5.58 6.90
CA ALA A 115 21.81 5.74 5.54
C ALA A 115 23.00 4.81 5.26
N ASN A 116 23.91 4.66 6.22
CA ASN A 116 25.07 3.77 6.09
C ASN A 116 24.66 2.29 6.15
N VAL A 117 23.71 1.92 7.02
CA VAL A 117 23.15 0.56 7.04
C VAL A 117 22.50 0.22 5.69
N CYS A 118 21.79 1.17 5.07
CA CYS A 118 21.21 1.00 3.74
C CYS A 118 22.27 0.79 2.64
N GLN A 119 23.43 1.43 2.74
CA GLN A 119 24.53 1.23 1.78
C GLN A 119 25.07 -0.21 1.80
N LEU A 120 24.99 -0.93 2.93
CA LEU A 120 25.39 -2.32 3.04
C LEU A 120 24.36 -3.30 2.43
N ASP A 121 23.15 -2.85 2.10
CA ASP A 121 22.11 -3.66 1.49
C ASP A 121 21.90 -3.25 0.04
N HIS A 122 22.29 -4.13 -0.90
CA HIS A 122 22.22 -3.86 -2.33
C HIS A 122 20.79 -3.51 -2.81
N LYS A 123 19.75 -4.08 -2.18
CA LYS A 123 18.36 -3.76 -2.53
C LYS A 123 18.00 -2.34 -2.09
N CYS A 124 18.32 -1.98 -0.85
CA CYS A 124 18.10 -0.64 -0.32
C CYS A 124 18.86 0.42 -1.13
N MET A 125 20.14 0.19 -1.40
CA MET A 125 20.97 1.09 -2.20
C MET A 125 20.40 1.30 -3.62
N ARG A 126 19.96 0.21 -4.27
CA ARG A 126 19.35 0.28 -5.61
C ARG A 126 18.05 1.08 -5.60
N GLN A 127 17.14 0.81 -4.67
CA GLN A 127 15.86 1.53 -4.56
C GLN A 127 16.08 3.01 -4.26
N ARG A 128 16.97 3.33 -3.31
CA ARG A 128 17.36 4.71 -2.99
C ARG A 128 17.86 5.47 -4.22
N SER A 129 18.70 4.84 -5.03
CA SER A 129 19.27 5.47 -6.23
C SER A 129 18.21 5.72 -7.31
N GLN A 130 17.31 4.75 -7.52
CA GLN A 130 16.19 4.87 -8.47
C GLN A 130 15.25 6.01 -8.09
N TYR A 131 14.84 6.07 -6.83
CA TYR A 131 14.02 7.17 -6.30
C TYR A 131 14.72 8.52 -6.45
N ALA A 132 15.99 8.65 -6.03
CA ALA A 132 16.72 9.89 -6.12
C ALA A 132 16.82 10.39 -7.57
N GLN A 133 17.07 9.49 -8.52
CA GLN A 133 17.09 9.82 -9.95
C GLN A 133 15.71 10.28 -10.44
N ALA A 134 14.66 9.53 -10.11
CA ALA A 134 13.29 9.85 -10.53
C ALA A 134 12.83 11.25 -10.06
N CYS A 135 13.22 11.66 -8.84
CA CYS A 135 12.79 12.91 -8.24
C CYS A 135 13.72 14.10 -8.47
N SER A 136 14.94 13.85 -8.96
CA SER A 136 15.93 14.92 -9.22
C SER A 136 16.12 15.22 -10.71
N THR A 137 15.55 14.41 -11.60
CA THR A 137 15.64 14.60 -13.05
C THR A 137 14.54 15.55 -13.53
N GLY A 138 14.95 16.67 -14.13
CA GLY A 138 14.03 17.73 -14.59
C GLY A 138 13.58 18.63 -13.44
N TYR A 139 13.55 19.94 -13.68
CA TYR A 139 13.03 20.91 -12.70
C TYR A 139 11.89 21.73 -13.32
N PRO A 140 10.65 21.63 -12.80
CA PRO A 140 10.21 20.71 -11.75
C PRO A 140 10.22 19.24 -12.20
N CYS A 141 10.43 18.32 -11.27
CA CYS A 141 10.49 16.88 -11.58
C CYS A 141 9.09 16.30 -11.83
N ASP A 142 9.02 15.17 -12.56
CA ASP A 142 7.76 14.45 -12.76
C ASP A 142 7.32 13.80 -11.44
N GLN A 143 6.33 14.42 -10.80
CA GLN A 143 5.79 13.99 -9.53
C GLN A 143 5.22 12.56 -9.58
N ARG A 144 4.63 12.12 -10.70
CA ARG A 144 4.08 10.76 -10.82
C ARG A 144 5.19 9.71 -10.84
N VAL A 145 6.27 9.97 -11.58
CA VAL A 145 7.42 9.08 -11.67
C VAL A 145 8.17 9.01 -10.33
N CYS A 146 8.31 10.16 -9.67
CA CYS A 146 8.89 10.24 -8.33
C CYS A 146 8.11 9.40 -7.30
N HIS A 147 6.78 9.60 -7.20
CA HIS A 147 5.94 8.85 -6.24
C HIS A 147 5.88 7.35 -6.51
N ARG A 148 5.93 6.94 -7.77
CA ARG A 148 5.95 5.51 -8.12
C ARG A 148 7.25 4.82 -7.70
N SER A 149 8.32 5.58 -7.51
CA SER A 149 9.66 5.07 -7.18
C SER A 149 9.94 5.04 -5.67
N LEU A 150 9.02 5.55 -4.83
CA LEU A 150 9.02 5.45 -3.35
C LEU A 150 8.49 4.09 -2.87
#